data_AF-A0AAE3W9I9-F1
#
_entry.id   AF-A0AAE3W9I9-F1
#
_cell.length_a   1.000
_cell.length_b   1.000
_cell.length_c   1.000
_cell.angle_alpha   90.00
_cell.angle_beta   90.00
_cell.angle_gamma   90.00
#
_symmetry.space_group_name_H-M   'P 1'
#
loop_
_entity.id
_entity.type
_entity.pdbx_description
1 polymer ?
#
loop_
_entity_poly.entity_id
_entity_poly.type
_entity_poly.pdbx_seq_one_letter_code
_entity_poly.pdbx_strand_id
1 'polypeptide(L)' 'MAYSKSTMRLLVTLAVILDVILVGITIAFFAMGSPGAPQMALATALLILVPLIIVPLARRRGRL' A
#
# COMPACT_ATOMS: atom_id res chain seq x y z
N MET A 1 -8.50 -12.40 -17.28
CA MET A 1 -9.74 -12.33 -16.47
C MET A 1 -9.95 -10.89 -16.04
N ALA A 2 -11.03 -10.24 -16.48
CA ALA A 2 -11.38 -8.90 -16.02
C ALA A 2 -12.17 -9.02 -14.72
N TYR A 3 -11.66 -8.49 -13.61
CA TYR A 3 -12.34 -8.47 -12.33
C TYR A 3 -13.55 -7.53 -12.36
N SER A 4 -14.63 -7.89 -11.65
CA SER A 4 -15.79 -7.00 -11.54
C SER A 4 -15.42 -5.69 -10.84
N LYS A 5 -16.15 -4.62 -11.14
CA LYS A 5 -15.94 -3.30 -10.52
C LYS A 5 -16.05 -3.34 -8.98
N SER A 6 -16.93 -4.18 -8.46
CA SER A 6 -17.07 -4.41 -7.00
C SER A 6 -15.81 -5.09 -6.42
N THR A 7 -15.28 -6.08 -7.12
CA THR A 7 -14.05 -6.79 -6.73
C THR A 7 -12.83 -5.86 -6.75
N MET A 8 -12.69 -5.01 -7.76
CA MET A 8 -11.60 -4.02 -7.80
C MET A 8 -11.68 -3.01 -6.65
N ARG A 9 -12.88 -2.50 -6.32
CA ARG A 9 -13.06 -1.60 -5.18
C ARG A 9 -12.63 -2.26 -3.87
N LEU A 10 -13.04 -3.50 -3.66
CA LEU A 10 -12.69 -4.27 -2.46
C LEU A 10 -11.18 -4.49 -2.34
N LEU A 11 -10.51 -4.84 -3.44
CA LEU A 11 -9.05 -4.99 -3.48
C LEU A 11 -8.32 -3.68 -3.19
N VAL A 12 -8.79 -2.55 -3.75
CA VAL A 12 -8.22 -1.23 -3.47
C VAL A 12 -8.41 -0.87 -1.99
N THR A 13 -9.59 -1.09 -1.42
CA THR A 13 -9.84 -0.84 0.00
C THR A 13 -8.94 -1.70 0.89
N LEU A 14 -8.79 -2.99 0.58
CA LEU A 14 -7.89 -3.87 1.32
C LEU A 14 -6.43 -3.41 1.23
N ALA A 15 -5.97 -3.01 0.04
CA ALA A 15 -4.61 -2.49 -0.13
C ALA A 15 -4.37 -1.24 0.71
N VAL A 16 -5.32 -0.30 0.73
CA VAL A 16 -5.23 0.91 1.55
C VAL A 16 -5.18 0.58 3.05
N ILE A 17 -6.01 -0.35 3.52
CA ILE A 17 -5.99 -0.78 4.93
C ILE A 17 -4.63 -1.39 5.28
N LEU A 18 -4.10 -2.23 4.41
CA LEU A 18 -2.81 -2.90 4.61
C LEU A 18 -1.66 -1.88 4.67
N ASP A 19 -1.66 -0.87 3.79
CA ASP A 19 -0.70 0.23 3.80
C ASP A 19 -0.72 1.00 5.13
N VAL A 20 -1.91 1.33 5.65
CA VAL A 20 -2.06 2.06 6.93
C VAL A 20 -1.47 1.26 8.10
N ILE A 21 -1.74 -0.05 8.15
CA ILE A 21 -1.18 -0.94 9.18
C ILE A 21 0.34 -0.98 9.08
N LEU A 22 0.88 -1.10 7.87
CA LEU A 22 2.31 -1.19 7.63
C LEU A 22 3.06 0.10 8.03
N VAL A 23 2.45 1.25 7.75
CA VAL A 23 2.96 2.57 8.21
C VAL A 23 2.96 2.64 9.74
N GLY A 24 1.87 2.21 10.39
CA GLY A 24 1.79 2.18 11.85
C GLY A 24 2.88 1.32 12.50
N ILE A 25 3.13 0.12 11.95
CA ILE A 25 4.20 -0.78 12.39
C ILE A 25 5.57 -0.10 12.22
N THR A 26 5.80 0.53 11.07
CA THR A 26 7.06 1.23 10.79
C THR A 26 7.31 2.36 11.80
N ILE A 27 6.29 3.18 12.08
CA ILE A 27 6.38 4.26 13.08
C ILE A 27 6.70 3.68 14.46
N ALA A 28 6.07 2.57 14.85
CA ALA A 28 6.36 1.91 16.12
C ALA A 28 7.82 1.42 16.20
N PHE A 29 8.37 0.86 15.11
CA PHE A 29 9.77 0.47 15.05
C PHE A 29 10.73 1.66 15.23
N PHE A 30 10.42 2.81 14.62
CA PHE A 30 11.17 4.04 14.84
C PHE A 30 11.06 4.54 16.28
N ALA A 31 9.86 4.52 16.86
CA ALA A 31 9.64 4.94 18.24
C ALA A 31 10.37 4.05 19.25
N MET A 32 10.52 2.76 18.95
CA MET A 32 11.28 1.81 19.77
C MET A 32 12.80 1.89 19.56
N GLY A 33 13.29 2.78 18.67
CA GLY A 33 14.73 2.88 18.37
C GLY A 33 15.29 1.59 17.75
N SER A 34 14.45 0.79 17.11
CA SER A 34 14.87 -0.50 16.56
C SER A 34 15.86 -0.30 15.41
N PRO A 35 17.00 -1.03 15.38
CA PRO A 35 17.95 -0.97 14.27
C PRO A 35 17.33 -1.41 12.94
N GLY A 36 16.19 -2.13 12.97
CA GLY A 36 15.42 -2.51 11.79
C GLY A 36 14.46 -1.43 11.26
N ALA A 37 14.27 -0.33 11.99
CA ALA A 37 13.38 0.77 11.58
C ALA A 37 13.66 1.33 10.17
N PRO A 38 14.91 1.64 9.77
CA PRO A 38 15.18 2.12 8.41
C PRO A 38 14.87 1.09 7.33
N GLN A 39 15.05 -0.21 7.60
CA GLN A 39 14.75 -1.29 6.66
C GLN A 39 13.23 -1.47 6.49
N MET A 40 12.48 -1.39 7.60
CA MET A 40 11.01 -1.37 7.61
C MET A 40 10.46 -0.14 6.87
N ALA A 41 11.10 1.03 7.01
CA ALA A 41 10.72 2.25 6.31
C ALA A 41 10.84 2.09 4.79
N LEU A 42 11.95 1.52 4.35
CA LEU A 42 12.25 1.30 2.94
C LEU A 42 11.30 0.26 2.32
N ALA A 43 11.04 -0.84 3.03
CA ALA A 43 10.06 -1.84 2.63
C ALA A 43 8.64 -1.24 2.53
N THR A 44 8.26 -0.42 3.50
CA THR A 44 6.95 0.25 3.53
C THR A 44 6.81 1.26 2.39
N ALA A 45 7.85 2.05 2.12
CA ALA A 45 7.85 2.98 1.01
C ALA A 45 7.69 2.27 -0.36
N LEU A 46 8.38 1.14 -0.56
CA LEU A 46 8.25 0.34 -1.78
C LEU A 46 6.84 -0.24 -1.93
N LEU A 47 6.25 -0.74 -0.85
CA LEU A 47 4.90 -1.32 -0.87
C LEU A 47 3.83 -0.27 -1.16
N ILE A 48 3.95 0.95 -0.64
CA ILE A 48 3.03 2.06 -0.89
C ILE A 48 3.18 2.64 -2.31
N LEU A 49 4.37 2.57 -2.89
CA LEU A 49 4.62 3.03 -4.26
C LEU A 49 3.80 2.25 -5.29
N VAL A 50 3.58 0.96 -5.05
CA VAL A 50 2.83 0.05 -5.93
C VAL A 50 1.37 0.50 -6.14
N PRO A 51 0.53 0.68 -5.10
CA PRO A 51 -0.81 1.20 -5.26
C PRO A 51 -0.82 2.64 -5.77
N LEU A 52 0.13 3.49 -5.36
CA LEU A 52 0.24 4.86 -5.86
C LEU A 52 0.49 4.94 -7.37
N ILE A 53 1.15 3.97 -7.97
CA ILE A 53 1.37 3.92 -9.42
C ILE A 53 0.21 3.18 -10.10
N ILE A 54 -0.18 2.00 -9.59
CA ILE A 54 -1.16 1.13 -10.24
C ILE A 54 -2.57 1.74 -10.23
N VAL A 55 -2.99 2.38 -9.13
CA VAL A 55 -4.33 2.97 -9.02
C VAL A 55 -4.57 4.09 -10.04
N PRO A 56 -3.71 5.13 -10.17
CA PRO A 56 -3.90 6.15 -11.19
C PRO A 56 -3.67 5.62 -12.61
N LEU A 57 -2.79 4.62 -12.83
CA LEU A 57 -2.65 3.99 -14.15
C LEU A 57 -3.94 3.26 -14.57
N ALA A 58 -4.56 2.55 -13.62
CA ALA A 58 -5.82 1.86 -13.82
C ALA A 58 -6.99 2.85 -14.04
N ARG A 59 -7.01 3.99 -13.33
CA ARG A 59 -7.99 5.08 -13.58
C ARG A 59 -7.78 5.73 -14.95
N ARG A 60 -6.54 6.07 -15.33
CA ARG A 60 -6.22 6.71 -16.62
C ARG A 60 -6.57 5.84 -17.83
N ARG A 61 -6.50 4.51 -17.70
CA ARG A 61 -6.87 3.57 -18.77
C ARG A 61 -8.37 3.23 -18.81
N GLY A 62 -9.22 3.87 -18.00
CA GLY A 62 -10.66 3.56 -17.92
C GLY A 62 -10.94 2.12 -17.46
N ARG A 63 -9.97 1.50 -16.75
CA ARG A 63 -10.05 0.10 -16.30
C ARG A 63 -10.62 -0.03 -14.87
N LEU A 64 -11.02 1.07 -14.23
CA LEU A 64 -11.64 1.15 -12.90
C LEU A 64 -13.05 1.76 -12.97
#